data_AF-A0AA94L2R9-F1
#
_entry.id   AF-A0AA94L2R9-F1
#
_cell.length_a   1.000
_cell.length_b   1.000
_cell.length_c   1.000
_cell.angle_alpha   90.00
_cell.angle_beta   90.00
_cell.angle_gamma   90.00
#
_symmetry.space_group_name_H-M   'P 1'
#
loop_
_entity.id
_entity.type
_entity.pdbx_description
1 polymer ?
#
loop_
_entity_poly.entity_id
_entity_poly.type
_entity_poly.pdbx_seq_one_letter_code
_entity_poly.pdbx_strand_id
1 'polypeptide(L)' 'MREPNLKYFSKEEEKSVRQRAMALYDQGCDEEGDSLLDSLPMPAEYLQTLKECMGLDALIEEGVNLSKAVEKYGQNWLAS' A
#
# COMPACT_ATOMS: atom_id res chain seq x y z
N MET A 1 15.91 10.17 4.72
CA MET A 1 14.70 9.94 3.90
C MET A 1 14.51 8.45 3.75
N ARG A 2 13.30 7.96 3.99
CA ARG A 2 12.92 6.57 3.71
C ARG A 2 12.81 6.38 2.19
N GLU A 3 13.07 5.18 1.69
CA GLU A 3 12.85 4.88 0.26
C GLU A 3 11.36 4.62 -0.01
N PRO A 4 10.84 4.95 -1.20
CA PRO A 4 9.45 4.67 -1.55
C PRO A 4 9.19 3.16 -1.55
N ASN A 5 8.09 2.74 -0.89
CA ASN A 5 7.66 1.35 -0.91
C ASN A 5 7.01 1.02 -2.25
N LEU A 6 7.74 0.26 -3.08
CA LEU A 6 7.30 -0.17 -4.41
C LEU A 6 7.11 -1.69 -4.48
N LYS A 7 6.83 -2.34 -3.36
CA LYS A 7 6.65 -3.79 -3.32
C LYS A 7 5.47 -4.19 -4.19
N TYR A 8 5.75 -4.93 -5.25
CA TYR A 8 4.73 -5.52 -6.11
C TYR A 8 4.05 -6.69 -5.39
N PHE A 9 2.75 -6.81 -5.60
CA PHE A 9 1.95 -7.97 -5.20
C PHE A 9 1.22 -8.50 -6.43
N SER A 10 1.43 -9.77 -6.74
CA SER A 10 0.58 -10.48 -7.67
C SER A 10 -0.83 -10.66 -7.09
N LYS A 11 -1.81 -10.96 -7.95
CA LYS A 11 -3.19 -11.22 -7.50
C LYS A 11 -3.28 -12.36 -6.48
N GLU A 12 -2.46 -13.40 -6.64
CA GLU A 12 -2.42 -14.53 -5.69
C GLU A 12 -1.78 -14.13 -4.37
N GLU A 13 -0.75 -13.27 -4.37
CA GLU A 13 -0.15 -12.73 -3.14
C GLU A 13 -1.12 -11.81 -2.41
N GLU A 14 -1.81 -10.89 -3.11
CA GLU A 14 -2.85 -10.05 -2.51
C GLU A 14 -3.95 -10.90 -1.85
N LYS A 15 -4.39 -11.96 -2.55
CA LYS A 15 -5.39 -12.89 -2.04
C LYS A 15 -4.88 -13.63 -0.81
N SER A 16 -3.64 -14.11 -0.84
CA SER A 16 -3.03 -14.81 0.29
C SER A 16 -2.91 -13.90 1.51
N VAL A 17 -2.51 -12.65 1.32
CA VAL A 17 -2.46 -11.62 2.37
C VAL A 17 -3.84 -11.41 2.97
N ARG A 18 -4.88 -11.18 2.15
CA ARG A 18 -6.25 -11.00 2.64
C ARG A 18 -6.74 -12.22 3.41
N GLN A 19 -6.48 -13.43 2.93
CA GLN A 19 -6.86 -14.66 3.64
C GLN A 19 -6.17 -14.79 5.00
N ARG A 20 -4.89 -14.43 5.10
CA ARG A 20 -4.17 -14.40 6.38
C ARG A 20 -4.73 -13.36 7.34
N ALA A 21 -5.06 -12.17 6.85
CA ALA A 21 -5.71 -11.14 7.67
C ALA A 21 -7.06 -11.62 8.21
N MET A 22 -7.90 -12.26 7.37
CA MET A 22 -9.17 -12.85 7.83
C MET A 22 -8.95 -13.91 8.92
N ALA A 23 -7.94 -14.77 8.76
CA ALA A 23 -7.61 -15.76 9.77
C ALA A 23 -7.14 -15.12 11.10
N LEU A 24 -6.50 -13.95 11.05
CA LEU A 24 -6.11 -13.19 12.25
C LEU A 24 -7.34 -12.58 12.94
N TYR A 25 -8.28 -12.02 12.18
CA TYR A 25 -9.56 -11.54 12.73
C TYR A 25 -10.37 -12.67 13.39
N ASP A 26 -10.41 -13.86 12.78
CA ASP A 26 -11.08 -15.03 13.38
C ASP A 26 -10.44 -15.47 14.71
N GLN A 27 -9.16 -15.14 14.91
CA GLN A 27 -8.40 -15.40 16.15
C GLN A 27 -8.48 -14.25 17.16
N GLY A 28 -9.14 -13.13 16.82
CA GLY A 28 -9.19 -11.91 17.62
C GLY A 28 -7.90 -11.09 17.60
N CYS A 29 -7.00 -11.34 16.64
CA CYS A 29 -5.74 -10.60 16.44
C CYS A 29 -5.94 -9.43 15.48
N ASP A 30 -6.87 -8.53 15.79
CA ASP A 30 -7.35 -7.51 14.85
C ASP A 30 -6.24 -6.55 14.40
N GLU A 31 -5.38 -6.10 15.32
CA GLU A 31 -4.26 -5.19 15.01
C GLU A 31 -3.26 -5.80 14.01
N GLU A 32 -2.98 -7.10 14.13
CA GLU A 32 -2.11 -7.81 13.19
C GLU A 32 -2.79 -7.99 11.83
N GLY A 33 -4.11 -8.25 11.83
CA GLY A 33 -4.92 -8.32 10.62
C GLY A 33 -4.91 -7.00 9.84
N ASP A 34 -5.15 -5.89 10.54
CA ASP A 34 -5.13 -4.53 9.99
C ASP A 34 -3.76 -4.19 9.42
N SER A 35 -2.70 -4.39 10.21
CA SER A 35 -1.32 -4.16 9.78
C SER A 35 -0.95 -4.93 8.51
N LEU A 36 -1.49 -6.15 8.37
CA LEU A 36 -1.24 -6.97 7.20
C LEU A 36 -1.98 -6.43 5.96
N LEU A 37 -3.21 -5.96 6.11
CA LEU A 37 -3.96 -5.32 5.03
C LEU A 37 -3.35 -3.99 4.60
N ASP A 38 -2.87 -3.19 5.55
CA ASP A 38 -2.20 -1.90 5.29
C ASP A 38 -0.91 -2.03 4.48
N SER A 39 -0.30 -3.23 4.46
CA SER A 39 0.86 -3.52 3.61
C SER A 39 0.54 -3.61 2.11
N LEU A 40 -0.73 -3.82 1.75
CA LEU A 40 -1.16 -3.96 0.36
C LEU A 40 -1.21 -2.60 -0.35
N PRO A 41 -0.91 -2.56 -1.66
CA PRO A 41 -1.04 -1.33 -2.43
C PRO A 41 -2.50 -0.95 -2.63
N MET A 42 -2.81 0.29 -2.24
CA MET A 42 -4.09 0.94 -2.51
C MET A 42 -4.28 1.20 -4.01
N PRO A 43 -5.53 1.41 -4.48
CA PRO A 43 -5.79 1.81 -5.86
C PRO A 43 -5.01 3.07 -6.25
N ALA A 44 -4.53 3.12 -7.50
CA ALA A 44 -3.69 4.21 -7.99
C ALA A 44 -4.37 5.57 -7.89
N GLU A 45 -5.68 5.64 -8.15
CA GLU A 45 -6.50 6.86 -8.06
C GLU A 45 -6.60 7.37 -6.62
N TYR A 46 -6.65 6.44 -5.65
CA TYR A 46 -6.67 6.80 -4.25
C TYR A 46 -5.30 7.33 -3.80
N LEU A 47 -4.21 6.68 -4.24
CA LEU A 47 -2.85 7.16 -4.01
C LEU A 47 -2.60 8.54 -4.63
N GLN A 48 -3.16 8.83 -5.81
CA GLN A 48 -3.12 10.17 -6.40
C GLN A 48 -3.79 11.20 -5.50
N THR A 49 -5.00 10.88 -5.01
CA THR A 49 -5.73 11.77 -4.08
C THR A 49 -4.94 12.00 -2.79
N LEU A 50 -4.38 10.94 -2.21
CA LEU A 50 -3.55 11.04 -1.01
C LEU A 50 -2.31 11.90 -1.24
N LYS A 51 -1.64 11.74 -2.39
CA LYS A 51 -0.49 12.56 -2.76
C LYS A 51 -0.86 14.04 -2.87
N GLU A 52 -2.02 14.36 -3.42
CA GLU A 52 -2.53 15.73 -3.52
C GLU A 52 -2.89 16.33 -2.16
N CYS A 53 -3.38 15.52 -1.21
CA CYS A 53 -3.77 15.98 0.12
C CYS A 53 -2.60 16.10 1.11
N MET A 54 -1.66 15.15 1.07
CA MET A 54 -0.61 15.00 2.09
C MET A 54 0.80 15.28 1.58
N GLY A 55 1.01 15.22 0.27
CA GLY A 55 2.33 15.26 -0.36
C GLY A 55 3.00 13.89 -0.43
N LEU A 56 3.92 13.73 -1.39
CA LEU A 56 4.60 12.46 -1.63
C LEU A 56 5.51 12.05 -0.46
N ASP A 57 6.22 13.01 0.14
CA ASP A 57 7.16 12.73 1.24
C ASP A 57 6.44 12.10 2.44
N ALA A 58 5.26 12.59 2.79
CA ALA A 58 4.44 12.02 3.86
C ALA A 58 4.07 10.56 3.57
N LEU A 59 3.64 10.25 2.33
CA LEU A 59 3.31 8.86 1.95
C LEU A 59 4.53 7.93 2.04
N ILE A 60 5.72 8.43 1.68
CA ILE A 60 6.97 7.68 1.78
C ILE A 60 7.34 7.44 3.25
N GLU A 61 7.21 8.46 4.10
CA GLU A 61 7.51 8.36 5.54
C GLU A 61 6.60 7.34 6.24
N GLU A 62 5.30 7.40 5.96
CA GLU A 62 4.28 6.45 6.44
C GLU A 62 4.48 5.03 5.87
N GLY A 63 5.32 4.87 4.83
CA GLY A 63 5.63 3.57 4.24
C GLY A 63 4.51 3.01 3.35
N VAL A 64 3.59 3.86 2.91
CA VAL A 64 2.49 3.53 2.00
C VAL A 64 3.04 2.87 0.75
N ASN A 65 2.42 1.77 0.31
CA ASN A 65 2.83 1.08 -0.90
C ASN A 65 2.33 1.82 -2.16
N LEU A 66 3.27 2.41 -2.90
CA LEU A 66 3.05 3.26 -4.07
C LEU A 66 3.12 2.50 -5.40
N SER A 67 3.33 1.18 -5.37
CA SER A 67 3.58 0.36 -6.56
C SER A 67 2.49 0.50 -7.63
N LYS A 68 1.20 0.51 -7.24
CA LYS A 68 0.08 0.66 -8.18
C LYS A 68 0.01 2.06 -8.82
N ALA A 69 0.40 3.11 -8.10
CA ALA A 69 0.48 4.44 -8.67
C ALA A 69 1.60 4.51 -9.73
N VAL A 70 2.76 3.94 -9.42
CA VAL A 70 3.89 3.86 -10.37
C VAL A 70 3.55 2.99 -11.58
N GLU A 71 2.88 1.85 -11.38
CA GLU A 71 2.42 0.98 -12.47
C GLU A 71 1.49 1.73 -13.44
N LYS A 72 0.57 2.54 -12.92
CA LYS A 72 -0.42 3.26 -13.72
C LYS A 72 0.11 4.57 -14.34
N TYR A 73 0.82 5.39 -13.57
CA TYR A 73 1.22 6.75 -13.93
C TYR A 73 2.69 6.86 -14.35
N GLY A 74 3.47 5.80 -14.18
CA GLY A 74 4.89 5.73 -14.49
C GLY A 74 5.80 6.26 -13.37
N GLN A 75 7.10 6.00 -13.51
CA GLN A 75 8.10 6.35 -12.49
C GLN A 75 8.17 7.85 -12.20
N ASN A 76 7.88 8.70 -13.19
CA ASN A 76 7.86 10.16 -13.04
C ASN A 76 6.81 10.65 -12.03
N TRP A 77 5.83 9.81 -11.70
CA TRP A 77 4.87 10.10 -10.65
C TRP A 77 5.52 10.32 -9.28
N LEU A 78 6.69 9.73 -9.02
CA LEU A 78 7.46 9.94 -7.79
C LEU A 78 8.25 11.25 -7.77
N ALA A 79 8.25 12.01 -8.87
CA ALA A 79 8.97 13.28 -8.99
C ALA A 79 8.06 14.46 -9.34
N SER A 80 6.77 14.21 -9.60
CA SER A 80 5.78 15.22 -9.99
C SER A 80 5.07 15.88 -8.84
#